data_AF-A0A2Z1CIX4-F1
#
_entry.id   AF-A0A2Z1CIX4-F1
#
_cell.length_a   1.000
_cell.length_b   1.000
_cell.length_c   1.000
_cell.angle_alpha   90.00
_cell.angle_beta   90.00
_cell.angle_gamma   90.00
#
_symmetry.space_group_name_H-M   'P 1'
#
loop_
_entity.id
_entity.type
_entity.pdbx_description
1 polymer ?
#
loop_
_entity_poly.entity_id
_entity_poly.type
_entity_poly.pdbx_seq_one_letter_code
_entity_poly.pdbx_strand_id
1 'polypeptide(L)'
;MNELTHEQIKTVYRSAIDPNARDSEGMDWWEAVGAEVRAVISAPTAKEASMVIAWWHHDWSTVADTPFKAAQRIRSSARKLAD
;
A
#
# COMPACT_ATOMS: atom_id res chain seq x y z
N MET A 1 -4.01 -12.46 -10.83
CA MET A 1 -3.75 -12.53 -9.38
C MET A 1 -5.10 -12.62 -8.71
N ASN A 2 -5.30 -13.60 -7.82
CA ASN A 2 -6.48 -13.58 -6.94
C ASN A 2 -6.49 -12.24 -6.19
N GLU A 3 -7.65 -11.60 -6.13
CA GLU A 3 -7.80 -10.33 -5.43
C GLU A 3 -7.43 -10.52 -3.95
N LEU A 4 -6.58 -9.63 -3.40
CA LEU A 4 -6.22 -9.69 -1.99
C LEU A 4 -7.47 -9.47 -1.14
N THR A 5 -7.64 -10.34 -0.15
CA THR A 5 -8.66 -10.18 0.90
C THR A 5 -8.37 -8.94 1.74
N HIS A 6 -9.38 -8.43 2.44
CA HIS A 6 -9.25 -7.25 3.31
C HIS A 6 -8.15 -7.42 4.38
N GLU A 7 -8.03 -8.61 4.98
CA GLU A 7 -6.98 -8.90 5.97
C GLU A 7 -5.58 -8.96 5.35
N GLN A 8 -5.46 -9.44 4.11
CA GLN A 8 -4.20 -9.39 3.38
C GLN A 8 -3.80 -7.95 3.04
N ILE A 9 -4.76 -7.09 2.66
CA ILE A 9 -4.50 -5.66 2.45
C ILE A 9 -3.95 -5.00 3.71
N LYS A 10 -4.59 -5.22 4.86
CA LYS A 10 -4.08 -4.71 6.15
C LYS A 10 -2.67 -5.19 6.44
N THR A 11 -2.40 -6.47 6.17
CA THR A 11 -1.08 -7.09 6.38
C THR A 11 -0.02 -6.45 5.48
N VAL A 12 -0.33 -6.24 4.20
CA VAL A 12 0.55 -5.54 3.25
C VAL A 12 0.81 -4.11 3.71
N TYR A 13 -0.25 -3.37 4.04
CA TYR A 13 -0.13 -1.98 4.49
C TYR A 13 0.74 -1.86 5.74
N ARG A 14 0.49 -2.70 6.76
CA ARG A 14 1.28 -2.72 7.99
C ARG A 14 2.74 -3.08 7.74
N SER A 15 3.00 -4.03 6.86
CA SER A 15 4.36 -4.44 6.52
C SER A 15 5.13 -3.39 5.72
N ALA A 16 4.45 -2.61 4.87
CA ALA A 16 5.10 -1.77 3.87
C ALA A 16 5.13 -0.28 4.24
N ILE A 17 4.14 0.18 5.03
CA ILE A 17 3.84 1.59 5.25
C ILE A 17 3.85 1.91 6.74
N ASP A 18 2.90 1.37 7.52
CA ASP A 18 2.80 1.66 8.94
C ASP A 18 2.50 0.41 9.77
N PRO A 19 3.52 -0.17 10.44
CA PRO A 19 3.37 -1.33 11.31
C PRO A 19 2.39 -1.12 12.47
N ASN A 20 2.09 0.13 12.84
CA ASN A 20 1.24 0.46 13.97
C ASN A 20 -0.22 0.70 13.58
N ALA A 21 -0.56 0.70 12.29
CA ALA A 21 -1.92 0.95 11.81
C ALA A 21 -2.91 -0.08 12.40
N ARG A 22 -3.95 0.41 13.08
CA ARG A 22 -4.88 -0.43 13.85
C ARG A 22 -6.19 -0.65 13.10
N ASP A 23 -6.97 -1.64 13.53
CA ASP A 23 -8.33 -1.82 13.00
C ASP A 23 -9.29 -0.68 13.42
N SER A 24 -8.90 0.13 14.42
CA SER A 24 -9.66 1.29 14.89
C SER A 24 -9.69 2.49 13.93
N GLU A 25 -8.92 2.48 12.84
CA GLU A 25 -8.96 3.53 11.80
C GLU A 25 -10.32 3.60 11.08
N GLY A 26 -11.15 2.55 11.20
CA GLY A 26 -12.50 2.49 10.64
C GLY A 26 -12.56 1.81 9.27
N MET A 27 -13.74 1.29 8.93
CA MET A 27 -13.95 0.50 7.71
C MET A 27 -13.72 1.33 6.44
N ASP A 28 -14.28 2.55 6.37
CA ASP A 28 -14.15 3.44 5.21
C ASP A 28 -12.69 3.77 4.88
N TRP A 29 -11.87 3.97 5.92
CA TRP A 29 -10.45 4.22 5.76
C TRP A 29 -9.74 3.00 5.16
N TRP A 30 -9.99 1.80 5.69
CA TRP A 30 -9.41 0.57 5.17
C TRP A 30 -9.92 0.21 3.76
N GLU A 31 -11.14 0.59 3.40
CA GLU A 31 -11.65 0.43 2.04
C GLU A 31 -10.91 1.34 1.04
N ALA A 32 -10.73 2.61 1.38
CA ALA A 32 -9.96 3.55 0.56
C ALA A 32 -8.52 3.09 0.38
N VAL A 33 -7.82 2.79 1.49
CA VAL A 33 -6.45 2.23 1.48
C VAL A 33 -6.40 0.95 0.66
N GLY A 34 -7.40 0.08 0.79
CA GLY A 34 -7.46 -1.17 0.05
C GLY A 34 -7.64 -0.99 -1.46
N ALA A 35 -8.43 -0.02 -1.91
CA ALA A 35 -8.55 0.29 -3.32
C ALA A 35 -7.20 0.73 -3.91
N GLU A 36 -6.46 1.55 -3.18
CA GLU A 36 -5.17 2.06 -3.64
C GLU A 36 -4.05 1.03 -3.58
N VAL A 37 -3.98 0.23 -2.51
CA VAL A 37 -3.04 -0.91 -2.44
C VAL A 37 -3.27 -1.86 -3.61
N ARG A 38 -4.54 -2.17 -3.96
CA ARG A 38 -4.86 -2.98 -5.15
C ARG A 38 -4.41 -2.31 -6.45
N ALA A 39 -4.56 -1.00 -6.57
CA ALA A 39 -4.10 -0.24 -7.74
C ALA A 39 -2.56 -0.24 -7.85
N VAL A 40 -1.83 -0.05 -6.75
CA VAL A 40 -0.35 -0.15 -6.68
C VAL A 40 0.15 -1.52 -7.12
N ILE A 41 -0.53 -2.58 -6.69
CA ILE A 41 -0.18 -3.96 -7.05
C ILE A 41 -0.48 -4.24 -8.52
N SER A 42 -1.62 -3.75 -9.02
CA SER A 42 -2.06 -3.95 -10.40
C SER A 42 -1.32 -3.09 -11.41
N ALA A 43 -0.66 -2.01 -10.98
CA ALA A 43 0.10 -1.13 -11.85
C ALA A 43 1.19 -1.90 -12.63
N PRO A 44 1.38 -1.63 -13.93
CA PRO A 44 2.34 -2.36 -14.76
C PRO A 44 3.79 -2.17 -14.30
N THR A 45 4.14 -0.95 -13.87
CA THR A 45 5.49 -0.61 -13.43
C THR A 45 5.53 -0.02 -12.01
N ALA A 46 6.69 -0.11 -11.36
CA ALA A 46 6.90 0.55 -10.07
C ALA A 46 6.74 2.08 -10.14
N LYS A 47 7.03 2.68 -11.31
CA LYS A 47 6.83 4.12 -11.54
C LYS A 47 5.34 4.47 -11.55
N GLU A 48 4.52 3.74 -12.31
CA GLU A 48 3.06 3.95 -12.31
C GLU A 48 2.46 3.67 -10.93
N ALA A 49 2.93 2.60 -10.26
CA ALA A 49 2.53 2.28 -8.89
C ALA A 49 2.82 3.44 -7.92
N SER A 50 3.97 4.11 -8.07
CA SER A 50 4.34 5.25 -7.24
C SER A 50 3.42 6.47 -7.45
N MET A 51 2.87 6.64 -8.66
CA MET A 51 1.95 7.75 -8.96
C MET A 51 0.60 7.57 -8.26
N VAL A 52 0.15 6.33 -8.05
CA VAL A 52 -1.11 6.02 -7.36
C VAL A 52 -1.09 6.56 -5.94
N ILE A 53 0.00 6.35 -5.21
CA ILE A 53 0.10 6.73 -3.78
C ILE A 53 0.82 8.05 -3.55
N ALA A 54 1.29 8.73 -4.60
CA ALA A 54 2.07 9.96 -4.45
C ALA A 54 1.35 11.02 -3.61
N TRP A 55 0.02 11.03 -3.65
CA TRP A 55 -0.81 11.99 -2.92
C TRP A 55 -1.00 11.68 -1.42
N TRP A 56 -0.66 10.47 -0.94
CA TRP A 56 -0.80 10.08 0.47
C TRP A 56 -0.08 11.03 1.43
N HIS A 57 1.03 11.59 0.97
CA HIS A 57 1.73 12.64 1.67
C HIS A 57 1.95 13.81 0.71
N HIS A 58 1.59 15.01 1.16
CA HIS A 58 1.89 16.23 0.41
C HIS A 58 3.41 16.41 0.24
N ASP A 59 4.17 16.08 1.29
CA ASP A 59 5.63 16.05 1.27
C ASP A 59 6.14 14.74 1.89
N TRP A 60 6.65 13.86 1.04
CA TRP A 60 7.19 12.56 1.42
C TRP A 60 8.49 12.63 2.23
N SER A 61 9.21 13.76 2.19
CA SER A 61 10.41 13.94 2.99
C SER A 61 10.09 14.01 4.49
N THR A 62 8.88 14.46 4.85
CA THR A 62 8.42 14.53 6.24
C THR A 62 8.30 13.15 6.91
N VAL A 63 8.14 12.10 6.10
CA VAL A 63 8.11 10.69 6.54
C VAL A 63 9.39 9.94 6.16
N ALA A 64 10.45 10.67 5.77
CA ALA A 64 11.75 10.13 5.38
C ALA A 64 11.67 9.02 4.30
N ASP A 65 10.73 9.14 3.37
CA ASP A 65 10.48 8.11 2.36
C ASP A 65 10.19 8.72 0.98
N THR A 66 9.86 7.88 0.01
CA THR A 66 9.43 8.30 -1.34
C THR A 66 8.27 7.44 -1.83
N PRO A 67 7.38 7.97 -2.69
CA PRO A 67 6.29 7.19 -3.26
C PRO A 67 6.80 5.93 -3.97
N PHE A 68 7.95 6.03 -4.65
CA PHE A 68 8.55 4.91 -5.37
C PHE A 68 8.97 3.78 -4.45
N LYS A 69 9.71 4.08 -3.39
CA LYS A 69 10.14 3.07 -2.41
C LYS A 69 8.94 2.45 -1.68
N ALA A 70 7.95 3.26 -1.29
CA ALA A 70 6.72 2.77 -0.69
C ALA A 70 5.96 1.80 -1.62
N ALA A 71 5.76 2.18 -2.89
CA ALA A 71 5.12 1.31 -3.87
C ALA A 71 5.90 0.00 -4.10
N GLN A 72 7.24 0.05 -4.13
CA GLN A 72 8.06 -1.16 -4.21
C GLN A 72 7.86 -2.07 -2.99
N ARG A 73 7.81 -1.52 -1.77
CA ARG A 73 7.57 -2.30 -0.56
C ARG A 73 6.19 -2.94 -0.57
N ILE A 74 5.14 -2.19 -0.94
CA ILE A 74 3.77 -2.73 -1.07
C ILE A 74 3.74 -3.93 -2.02
N ARG A 75 4.29 -3.78 -3.23
CA ARG A 75 4.33 -4.85 -4.23
C ARG A 75 5.12 -6.07 -3.76
N SER A 76 6.23 -5.83 -3.09
CA SER A 76 7.08 -6.90 -2.55
C SER A 76 6.38 -7.67 -1.43
N SER A 77 5.71 -6.97 -0.50
CA SER A 77 4.94 -7.59 0.57
C SER A 77 3.74 -8.36 0.04
N ALA A 78 3.04 -7.82 -0.97
CA ALA A 78 1.94 -8.52 -1.62
C ALA A 78 2.39 -9.80 -2.32
N ARG A 79 3.58 -9.80 -2.96
CA ARG A 79 4.14 -11.00 -3.59
C ARG A 79 4.45 -12.09 -2.56
N LYS A 80 5.04 -11.74 -1.42
CA LYS A 80 5.34 -12.67 -0.32
C LYS A 80 4.11 -13.35 0.29
N LEU A 81 2.92 -12.77 0.14
CA LEU A 81 1.66 -13.37 0.61
C LEU A 81 1.01 -14.29 -0.42
N ALA A 82 1.46 -14.24 -1.68
CA ALA A 82 0.97 -15.06 -2.78
C ALA A 82 1.84 -16.29 -3.05
N ASP A 83 3.07 -16.30 -2.52
CA ASP A 83 3.99 -17.45 -2.47
C ASP A 83 3.67 -18.35 -1.27
#